data_AF-A0A8J6N2P2-F1
#
_entry.id   AF-A0A8J6N2P2-F1
#
_cell.length_a   1.000
_cell.length_b   1.000
_cell.length_c   1.000
_cell.angle_alpha   90.00
_cell.angle_beta   90.00
_cell.angle_gamma   90.00
#
_symmetry.space_group_name_H-M   'P 1'
#
loop_
_entity.id
_entity.type
_entity.pdbx_description
1 polymer ?
#
loop_
_entity_poly.entity_id
_entity_poly.type
_entity_poly.pdbx_seq_one_letter_code
_entity_poly.pdbx_strand_id
1 'polypeptide(L)' 'MAFRKRQKVEVYKRSKDESWQDYMDRYVGLRGVVTDPDTVKNDPDALIEVTLDKEGTHRFPQDCLRVVEN' A
#
# COMPACT_ATOMS: atom_id res chain seq x y z
N MET A 1 12.66 3.62 0.58
CA MET A 1 12.00 4.88 0.97
C MET A 1 10.88 4.51 1.92
N ALA A 2 10.75 5.18 3.07
CA ALA A 2 9.67 4.87 4.02
C ALA A 2 8.40 5.68 3.68
N PHE A 3 7.24 5.03 3.71
CA PHE A 3 5.94 5.70 3.57
C PHE A 3 5.65 6.56 4.81
N ARG A 4 4.80 7.58 4.65
CA ARG A 4 4.36 8.45 5.74
C ARG A 4 2.85 8.44 5.87
N LYS A 5 2.35 8.57 7.10
CA LYS A 5 0.93 8.76 7.35
C LYS A 5 0.38 9.97 6.58
N ARG A 6 -0.82 9.84 6.00
CA ARG A 6 -1.48 10.79 5.09
C ARG A 6 -0.79 11.00 3.74
N GLN A 7 0.23 10.21 3.40
CA GLN A 7 0.83 10.26 2.08
C GLN A 7 -0.11 9.63 1.05
N LYS A 8 -0.29 10.30 -0.09
CA LYS A 8 -1.04 9.74 -1.22
C LYS A 8 -0.19 8.70 -1.93
N VAL A 9 -0.77 7.55 -2.18
CA VAL A 9 -0.11 6.42 -2.85
C VAL A 9 -1.02 5.80 -3.90
N GLU A 10 -0.41 5.04 -4.79
CA GLU A 10 -1.07 4.20 -5.78
C GLU A 10 -0.52 2.78 -5.68
N VAL A 11 -1.42 1.79 -5.75
CA VAL A 11 -1.05 0.39 -5.94
C VAL A 11 -0.69 0.23 -7.42
N TYR A 12 0.58 0.41 -7.78
CA TYR A 12 0.98 0.57 -9.19
C TYR A 12 1.31 -0.75 -9.90
N LYS A 13 1.48 -1.84 -9.15
CA LYS A 13 1.77 -3.18 -9.69
C LYS A 13 1.33 -4.27 -8.73
N ARG A 14 1.31 -5.51 -9.20
CA ARG A 14 1.24 -6.71 -8.35
C ARG A 14 2.49 -6.82 -7.49
N SER A 15 2.35 -7.12 -6.19
CA SER A 15 3.49 -7.45 -5.34
C SER A 15 4.05 -8.84 -5.68
N LYS A 16 5.34 -9.05 -5.41
CA LYS A 16 5.97 -10.38 -5.44
C LYS A 16 5.92 -11.10 -4.09
N ASP A 17 5.42 -10.42 -3.07
CA ASP A 17 5.32 -10.93 -1.71
C ASP A 17 4.24 -12.02 -1.58
N GLU A 18 4.46 -13.00 -0.71
CA GLU A 18 3.53 -14.12 -0.47
C GLU A 18 2.19 -13.67 0.15
N SER A 19 2.17 -12.51 0.81
CA SER A 19 0.93 -11.91 1.34
C SER A 19 -0.01 -11.40 0.25
N TRP A 20 0.46 -11.29 -1.00
CA TRP A 20 -0.37 -10.87 -2.12
C TRP A 20 -1.30 -11.98 -2.59
N GLN A 21 -2.60 -11.73 -2.48
CA GLN A 21 -3.65 -12.67 -2.90
C GLN A 21 -4.27 -12.25 -4.23
N ASP A 22 -4.80 -13.21 -5.00
CA ASP A 22 -5.32 -12.95 -6.35
C ASP A 22 -6.45 -11.91 -6.40
N TYR A 23 -7.25 -11.78 -5.33
CA TYR A 23 -8.28 -10.74 -5.28
C TYR A 23 -7.69 -9.31 -5.25
N MET A 24 -6.43 -9.16 -4.83
CA MET A 24 -5.75 -7.86 -4.72
C MET A 24 -5.36 -7.31 -6.09
N ASP A 25 -5.36 -8.12 -7.15
CA ASP A 25 -5.13 -7.67 -8.52
C ASP A 25 -6.15 -6.60 -8.95
N ARG A 26 -7.36 -6.61 -8.37
CA ARG A 26 -8.38 -5.56 -8.59
C ARG A 26 -7.96 -4.17 -8.10
N TYR A 27 -7.01 -4.11 -7.16
CA TYR A 27 -6.56 -2.87 -6.56
C TYR A 27 -5.45 -2.20 -7.37
N VAL A 28 -4.84 -2.91 -8.32
CA VAL A 28 -3.79 -2.35 -9.17
C VAL A 28 -4.36 -1.20 -10.01
N GLY A 29 -3.71 -0.04 -9.95
CA GLY A 29 -4.13 1.22 -10.55
C GLY A 29 -5.00 2.09 -9.63
N LEU A 30 -5.41 1.60 -8.46
CA LEU A 30 -6.18 2.39 -7.50
C LEU A 30 -5.27 3.27 -6.65
N ARG A 31 -5.82 4.42 -6.27
CA ARG A 31 -5.20 5.40 -5.40
C ARG A 31 -5.79 5.35 -4.01
N GLY A 32 -4.99 5.75 -3.04
CA GLY A 32 -5.39 5.82 -1.65
C GLY A 32 -4.47 6.71 -0.84
N VAL A 33 -4.71 6.68 0.47
CA VAL A 33 -3.89 7.38 1.46
C VAL A 33 -3.37 6.40 2.49
N VAL A 34 -2.10 6.55 2.84
CA VAL A 34 -1.49 5.77 3.91
C VAL A 34 -2.12 6.18 5.25
N THR A 35 -2.80 5.26 5.91
CA THR A 35 -3.37 5.48 7.25
C THR A 35 -2.38 5.09 8.34
N ASP A 36 -1.61 4.03 8.09
CA ASP A 36 -0.54 3.56 8.94
C ASP A 36 0.67 3.13 8.08
N PRO A 37 1.80 3.87 8.13
CA PRO A 37 2.99 3.53 7.38
C PRO A 37 3.75 2.34 7.95
N ASP A 38 3.48 1.91 9.20
CA ASP A 38 4.08 0.74 9.84
C ASP A 38 3.55 0.62 11.29
N THR A 39 3.02 -0.54 11.68
CA THR A 39 2.72 -0.82 13.09
C THR A 39 3.96 -1.16 13.92
N VAL A 40 5.11 -1.53 13.31
CA VAL A 40 6.33 -2.01 14.01
C VAL A 40 7.62 -1.51 13.33
N LYS A 41 8.11 -0.34 13.80
CA LYS A 41 9.38 0.35 13.42
C LYS A 41 10.37 -0.46 12.54
N ASN A 42 10.46 -0.07 11.26
CA ASN A 42 11.57 -0.33 10.31
C ASN A 42 11.69 -1.76 9.79
N ASP A 43 10.61 -2.52 9.75
CA ASP A 43 10.61 -3.82 9.08
C ASP A 43 10.37 -3.64 7.56
N PRO A 44 11.30 -4.03 6.68
CA PRO A 44 11.10 -3.97 5.23
C PRO A 44 9.95 -4.87 4.74
N ASP A 45 9.58 -5.90 5.52
CA ASP A 45 8.49 -6.83 5.22
C ASP A 45 7.17 -6.38 5.87
N ALA A 46 7.15 -5.23 6.57
CA ALA A 46 5.92 -4.67 7.12
C ALA A 46 4.95 -4.24 6.02
N LEU A 47 3.70 -4.64 6.19
CA LEU A 47 2.59 -4.19 5.37
C LEU A 47 2.18 -2.77 5.74
N ILE A 48 1.91 -1.97 4.71
CA ILE A 48 1.44 -0.59 4.80
C ILE A 48 -0.08 -0.57 4.77
N GLU A 49 -0.70 0.08 5.74
CA GLU A 49 -2.13 0.27 5.75
C GLU A 49 -2.52 1.48 4.89
N VAL A 50 -3.35 1.23 3.88
CA VAL A 50 -3.81 2.21 2.91
C VAL A 50 -5.32 2.16 2.83
N THR A 51 -5.97 3.31 2.98
CA THR A 51 -7.38 3.48 2.59
C THR A 51 -7.44 3.81 1.12
N LEU A 52 -7.95 2.87 0.33
CA LEU A 52 -8.21 3.03 -1.10
C LEU A 52 -9.55 3.74 -1.34
N ASP A 53 -9.57 4.58 -2.37
CA ASP A 53 -10.79 5.28 -2.77
C ASP A 53 -11.87 4.25 -3.16
N LYS A 54 -13.01 4.30 -2.46
CA LYS A 54 -14.21 3.45 -2.69
C LYS A 54 -14.05 1.95 -2.39
N GLU A 55 -12.88 1.50 -1.95
CA GLU A 55 -12.60 0.08 -1.66
C GLU A 55 -12.32 -0.19 -0.18
N GLY A 56 -12.14 0.84 0.64
CA GLY A 56 -11.90 0.73 2.08
C GLY A 56 -10.42 0.61 2.44
N THR A 57 -10.15 0.19 3.67
CA THR A 57 -8.79 0.11 4.23
C THR A 57 -8.21 -1.29 4.08
N HIS A 58 -7.04 -1.38 3.46
CA HIS A 58 -6.34 -2.62 3.16
C HIS A 58 -4.85 -2.50 3.49
N ARG A 59 -4.19 -3.64 3.65
CA ARG A 59 -2.74 -3.72 3.91
C ARG A 59 -2.01 -4.22 2.69
N PHE A 60 -0.95 -3.51 2.32
CA PHE A 60 -0.18 -3.76 1.11
C PHE A 60 1.31 -3.90 1.39
N PRO A 61 2.00 -4.82 0.72
CA PRO A 61 3.45 -4.82 0.66
C PRO A 61 4.00 -3.49 0.16
N GLN A 62 5.18 -3.10 0.61
CA GLN A 62 5.77 -1.82 0.23
C GLN A 62 6.12 -1.75 -1.26
N ASP A 63 6.48 -2.88 -1.86
CA ASP A 63 6.99 -2.94 -3.23
C ASP A 63 5.92 -2.61 -4.29
N CYS A 64 4.64 -2.82 -3.97
CA CYS A 64 3.50 -2.57 -4.88
C CYS A 64 2.93 -1.15 -4.77
N LEU A 65 3.39 -0.37 -3.79
CA LEU A 65 2.97 1.01 -3.57
C LEU A 65 3.99 2.00 -4.16
N ARG A 66 3.48 3.06 -4.78
CA ARG A 66 4.29 4.22 -5.15
C ARG A 66 3.64 5.49 -4.63
N VAL A 67 4.47 6.45 -4.26
CA VAL A 67 3.99 7.80 -3.92
C VAL A 67 3.51 8.46 -5.20
N VAL A 68 2.30 9.01 -5.16
CA VAL A 68 1.80 9.91 -6.20
C VAL A 68 2.12 11.32 -5.73
N GLU A 69 3.18 11.91 -6.29
CA GLU A 69 3.44 13.33 -6.13
C GLU A 69 2.34 14.13 -6.83
N ASN A 70 1.92 15.20 -6.16
CA ASN A 70 0.90 16.12 -6.63
C ASN A 70 1.60 17.34 -7.24
#